data_AF-A0A0Q8W4J5-F1
#
_entry.id   AF-A0A0Q8W4J5-F1
#
_cell.length_a   1.000
_cell.length_b   1.000
_cell.length_c   1.000
_cell.angle_alpha   90.00
_cell.angle_beta   90.00
_cell.angle_gamma   90.00
#
_symmetry.space_group_name_H-M   'P 1'
#
loop_
_entity.id
_entity.type
_entity.pdbx_description
1 polymer ?
#
loop_
_entity_poly.entity_id
_entity_poly.type
_entity_poly.pdbx_seq_one_letter_code
_entity_poly.pdbx_strand_id
1 'polypeptide(L)' 'MIVTRRKRDTPPGAQRGYAGFIDWLNAKLLPYIGPPPLGPYDEEPVQATPPACPLCGAPMSSHTIDRSFERTQLHCP' A
#
# COMPACT_ATOMS: atom_id res chain seq x y z
N MET A 1 29.78 -1.97 7.54
CA MET A 1 28.99 -1.63 8.74
C MET A 1 27.77 -0.82 8.31
N ILE A 2 26.56 -1.37 8.43
CA ILE A 2 25.31 -0.69 8.08
C ILE A 2 24.73 -0.12 9.37
N VAL A 3 24.70 1.20 9.50
CA VAL A 3 24.13 1.90 10.67
C VAL A 3 22.64 2.11 10.38
N THR A 4 21.76 1.33 11.03
CA THR A 4 20.32 1.53 10.91
C THR A 4 19.89 2.71 11.78
N ARG A 5 19.26 3.72 11.16
CA ARG A 5 18.77 4.92 11.84
C ARG A 5 17.60 4.53 12.74
N ARG A 6 17.79 4.56 14.06
CA ARG A 6 16.72 4.26 15.04
C ARG A 6 15.68 5.38 14.99
N LYS A 7 14.44 5.06 14.56
CA LYS A 7 13.30 5.98 14.61
C LYS A 7 13.00 6.27 16.08
N ARG A 8 12.98 7.54 16.48
CA ARG A 8 12.56 7.93 17.84
C ARG A 8 11.05 7.92 17.88
N ASP A 9 10.49 7.12 18.76
CA ASP A 9 9.07 7.12 19.07
C ASP A 9 8.75 8.37 19.90
N THR A 10 8.18 9.39 19.27
CA THR A 10 7.66 10.56 19.96
C THR A 10 6.31 10.18 20.56
N PRO A 11 6.10 10.37 21.89
CA PRO A 11 4.81 10.07 22.50
C PRO A 11 3.72 10.96 21.89
N PRO A 12 2.50 10.43 21.68
CA PRO A 12 1.38 11.21 21.18
C PRO A 12 1.14 12.40 22.13
N GLY A 13 1.23 13.63 21.62
CA GLY A 13 1.06 14.87 22.38
C GLY A 13 2.32 15.70 22.64
N ALA A 14 3.51 15.27 22.21
CA ALA A 14 4.74 16.06 22.37
C ALA A 14 5.04 17.05 21.21
N GLN A 15 4.04 17.36 20.37
CA GLN A 15 4.20 18.33 19.28
C GLN A 15 3.79 19.73 19.77
N ARG A 16 4.76 20.65 19.90
CA ARG A 16 4.51 22.06 20.27
C ARG A 16 4.28 22.91 19.03
N GLY A 17 3.39 23.90 19.11
CA GLY A 17 3.06 24.82 18.02
C GLY A 17 1.86 24.37 17.19
N TYR A 18 1.80 24.81 15.93
CA TYR A 18 0.65 24.61 15.03
C TYR A 18 0.24 23.13 14.87
N ALA A 19 1.21 22.21 14.79
CA ALA A 19 0.94 20.78 14.70
C ALA A 19 0.16 20.23 15.91
N GLY A 20 0.49 20.69 17.13
CA GLY A 20 -0.23 20.28 18.34
C GLY A 20 -1.66 20.84 18.41
N PHE A 21 -1.89 22.03 17.86
CA PHE A 21 -3.23 22.60 17.75
C PHE A 21 -4.10 21.81 16.77
N ILE A 22 -3.57 21.42 15.61
CA ILE A 22 -4.28 20.59 14.64
C ILE A 22 -4.57 19.21 15.22
N ASP A 23 -3.64 18.61 15.96
CA ASP A 23 -3.85 17.33 16.64
C ASP A 23 -4.98 17.42 17.69
N TRP A 24 -4.98 18.48 18.52
CA TRP A 24 -6.04 18.74 19.49
C TRP A 24 -7.41 18.94 18.82
N LEU A 25 -7.43 19.71 17.73
CA LEU A 25 -8.64 19.97 16.96
C LEU A 25 -9.19 18.67 16.37
N ASN A 26 -8.34 17.88 15.71
CA ASN A 26 -8.72 16.56 15.18
C ASN A 26 -9.26 15.64 16.27
N ALA A 27 -8.59 15.55 17.43
CA ALA A 27 -9.06 14.74 18.55
C ALA A 27 -10.42 15.19 19.09
N LYS A 28 -10.72 16.50 19.03
CA LYS A 28 -12.00 17.06 19.47
C LYS A 28 -13.11 16.87 18.45
N LEU A 29 -12.80 16.89 17.15
CA LEU A 29 -13.77 16.71 16.07
C LEU A 29 -14.09 15.24 15.79
N LEU A 30 -13.12 14.32 15.94
CA LEU A 30 -13.28 12.89 15.61
C LEU A 30 -14.56 12.24 16.17
N PRO A 31 -15.01 12.51 17.42
CA PRO A 31 -16.24 11.93 17.94
C PRO A 31 -17.52 12.42 17.25
N TYR A 32 -17.48 13.59 16.58
CA TYR A 32 -18.63 14.21 15.94
C TYR A 32 -18.72 13.89 14.45
N ILE A 33 -17.57 13.93 13.74
CA ILE A 33 -17.53 13.69 12.29
C ILE A 33 -17.21 12.25 11.94
N GLY A 34 -16.74 11.46 12.91
CA GLY A 34 -16.30 10.08 12.71
C GLY A 34 -14.95 9.99 12.00
N PRO A 35 -14.39 8.77 11.89
CA PRO A 35 -13.27 8.53 11.00
C PRO A 35 -13.69 8.78 9.55
N PRO A 36 -12.76 9.18 8.67
CA PRO A 36 -13.05 9.29 7.25
C PRO A 36 -13.59 7.94 6.73
N PRO A 37 -14.66 7.94 5.93
CA PRO A 37 -15.16 6.71 5.33
C PRO A 37 -14.04 6.08 4.52
N LEU A 38 -13.84 4.77 4.67
CA LEU A 38 -12.79 4.01 3.98
C LEU A 38 -13.04 3.90 2.46
N GLY A 39 -13.79 4.81 1.85
CA GLY A 39 -14.21 4.73 0.46
C GLY A 39 -15.02 3.46 0.15
N PRO A 40 -15.40 3.24 -1.11
CA PRO A 40 -16.05 2.00 -1.56
C PRO A 40 -15.04 0.84 -1.64
N TYR A 41 -14.25 0.61 -0.57
CA TYR A 41 -13.32 -0.52 -0.46
C TYR A 41 -13.89 -1.68 0.38
N ASP A 42 -15.06 -1.50 0.99
CA ASP A 42 -15.83 -2.59 1.63
C ASP A 42 -16.63 -3.42 0.60
N GLU A 43 -16.59 -3.03 -0.67
CA GLU A 43 -17.16 -3.77 -1.78
C GLU A 43 -16.20 -4.89 -2.20
N GLU A 44 -16.75 -6.08 -2.47
CA GLU A 44 -15.96 -7.16 -3.05
C GLU A 44 -15.29 -6.64 -4.33
N PRO A 45 -13.96 -6.73 -4.45
CA PRO A 45 -13.27 -6.23 -5.62
C PRO A 45 -13.83 -6.93 -6.85
N VAL A 46 -14.23 -6.14 -7.85
CA VAL A 46 -14.64 -6.67 -9.15
C VAL A 46 -13.56 -7.60 -9.68
N GLN A 47 -13.96 -8.78 -10.14
CA GLN A 47 -13.02 -9.77 -10.69
C GLN A 47 -12.26 -9.13 -11.85
N ALA A 48 -10.96 -8.90 -11.64
CA ALA A 48 -10.11 -8.31 -12.67
C ALA A 48 -10.03 -9.25 -13.87
N THR A 49 -10.13 -8.70 -15.08
CA THR A 49 -9.88 -9.47 -16.29
C THR A 49 -8.45 -10.05 -16.22
N PRO A 50 -8.27 -11.36 -16.44
CA PRO A 50 -6.95 -11.97 -16.40
C PRO A 50 -6.04 -11.30 -17.43
N PRO A 51 -4.83 -10.87 -17.05
CA PRO A 51 -3.93 -10.17 -17.96
C PRO A 51 -3.46 -11.11 -19.09
N ALA A 52 -3.46 -10.59 -20.31
CA ALA A 52 -2.88 -11.26 -21.47
C ALA A 52 -1.39 -10.93 -21.62
N CYS A 53 -0.61 -11.86 -22.16
CA CYS A 53 0.78 -11.62 -22.51
C CYS A 53 0.89 -10.58 -23.63
N PRO A 54 1.69 -9.50 -23.46
CA PRO A 54 1.86 -8.49 -24.51
C PRO A 54 2.66 -9.01 -25.72
N LEU A 55 3.29 -10.19 -25.61
CA LEU A 55 4.10 -10.78 -26.68
C LEU A 55 3.33 -11.83 -27.48
N CYS A 56 2.65 -12.77 -26.82
CA CYS A 56 1.97 -13.89 -27.49
C CYS A 56 0.43 -13.85 -27.39
N GLY A 57 -0.15 -12.96 -26.58
CA GLY A 57 -1.60 -12.83 -26.39
C GLY A 57 -2.26 -13.90 -25.51
N ALA A 58 -1.56 -14.98 -25.16
CA ALA A 58 -2.06 -16.02 -24.26
C ALA A 58 -2.23 -15.50 -22.81
N PRO A 59 -3.12 -16.09 -21.99
CA PRO A 59 -3.30 -15.67 -20.60
C PRO A 59 -2.00 -15.78 -19.82
N MET A 60 -1.68 -14.78 -19.00
CA MET A 60 -0.39 -14.75 -18.28
C MET A 60 -0.25 -15.92 -17.29
N SER A 61 -1.37 -16.52 -16.85
CA SER A 61 -1.39 -17.72 -16.03
C SER A 61 -0.86 -18.99 -16.73
N SER A 62 -0.76 -19.01 -18.06
CA SER A 62 -0.20 -20.16 -18.80
C SER A 62 1.32 -20.09 -19.00
N HIS A 63 1.98 -19.05 -18.48
CA HIS A 63 3.41 -18.83 -18.69
C HIS A 63 4.23 -19.40 -17.53
N THR A 64 5.43 -19.90 -17.83
CA THR A 64 6.39 -20.34 -16.81
C THR A 64 7.39 -19.22 -16.55
N ILE A 65 7.47 -18.77 -15.30
CA ILE A 65 8.43 -17.73 -14.87
C ILE A 65 9.64 -18.41 -14.22
N ASP A 66 10.77 -18.41 -14.93
CA ASP A 66 12.04 -18.91 -14.40
C ASP A 66 12.77 -17.78 -13.64
N ARG A 67 13.05 -18.04 -12.36
CA ARG A 67 13.75 -17.12 -11.45
C ARG A 67 15.11 -17.66 -10.99
N SER A 68 15.62 -18.70 -11.64
CA SER A 68 16.86 -19.38 -11.24
C SER A 68 18.13 -18.58 -11.55
N PHE A 69 18.07 -17.67 -12.53
CA PHE A 69 19.21 -16.85 -12.97
C PHE A 69 19.13 -15.42 -12.42
N GLU A 70 20.21 -14.64 -12.63
CA GLU A 70 20.29 -13.21 -12.29
C GLU A 70 19.12 -12.41 -12.88
N ARG A 71 18.64 -12.82 -14.05
CA ARG A 71 17.50 -12.21 -14.74
C ARG A 71 16.34 -13.19 -14.78
N THR A 72 15.17 -12.73 -14.33
CA THR A 72 13.93 -13.48 -14.47
C THR A 72 13.58 -13.62 -15.94
N GLN A 73 13.38 -14.86 -16.39
CA GLN A 73 12.93 -15.18 -17.73
C GLN A 73 11.47 -15.63 -17.69
N LEU A 74 10.76 -15.35 -18.78
CA LEU A 74 9.34 -15.68 -18.91
C LEU A 74 9.19 -16.49 -20.20
N HIS A 75 8.72 -17.73 -20.07
CA HIS A 75 8.51 -18.64 -21.18
C HIS A 75 7.05 -18.63 -21.60
N CYS A 76 6.83 -18.32 -22.89
CA CYS A 76 5.51 -18.43 -23.51
C CYS A 76 5.08 -19.91 -23.62
N PRO A 77 3.78 -20.20 -23.50
CA PRO A 77 3.22 -21.52 -23.79
C PRO A 77 3.40 -21.91 -25.25
#